data_AF-A0A822BFK4-F1
#
_entry.id   AF-A0A822BFK4-F1
#
_cell.length_a   1.000
_cell.length_b   1.000
_cell.length_c   1.000
_cell.angle_alpha   90.00
_cell.angle_beta   90.00
_cell.angle_gamma   90.00
#
_symmetry.space_group_name_H-M   'P 1'
#
loop_
_entity.id
_entity.type
_entity.pdbx_description
1 polymer ?
#
loop_
_entity_poly.entity_id
_entity_poly.type
_entity_poly.pdbx_seq_one_letter_code
_entity_poly.pdbx_strand_id
1 'polypeptide(L)'
;MLKLFELFINRYCKVRRDAQGYLFSVLNRYLLSYRVIIDRIIELLNSSDEADHDQIKECLYTLLGNHSWSMIEKSDQIWQEQHNV
;
A
#
# COMPACT_ATOMS: atom_id res chain seq x y z
N MET A 1 -10.46 -0.04 -5.87
CA MET A 1 -9.20 -0.05 -5.10
C MET A 1 -7.99 -0.05 -6.03
N LEU A 2 -7.87 -0.99 -6.97
CA LEU A 2 -6.78 -1.00 -7.97
C LEU A 2 -6.63 0.31 -8.76
N LYS A 3 -7.74 0.86 -9.30
CA LYS A 3 -7.72 2.19 -9.94
C LYS A 3 -7.25 3.33 -9.03
N LEU A 4 -7.52 3.24 -7.72
CA LEU A 4 -7.03 4.22 -6.75
C LEU A 4 -5.53 4.04 -6.50
N PHE A 5 -5.06 2.79 -6.51
CA PHE A 5 -3.64 2.45 -6.44
C PHE A 5 -2.87 2.92 -7.69
N GLU A 6 -3.47 2.86 -8.89
CA GLU A 6 -2.88 3.45 -10.11
C GLU A 6 -2.71 4.97 -10.00
N LEU A 7 -3.67 5.66 -9.39
CA LEU A 7 -3.57 7.11 -9.11
C LEU A 7 -2.55 7.41 -8.01
N PHE A 8 -2.39 6.49 -7.06
CA PHE A 8 -1.39 6.58 -6.01
C PHE A 8 0.04 6.54 -6.57
N ILE A 9 0.33 5.70 -7.56
CA ILE A 9 1.65 5.64 -8.23
C ILE A 9 1.80 6.65 -9.39
N ASN A 10 0.92 7.65 -9.46
CA ASN A 10 0.91 8.59 -10.56
C ASN A 10 2.07 9.61 -10.48
N ARG A 11 2.64 9.96 -11.63
CA ARG A 11 3.73 10.94 -11.76
C ARG A 11 3.36 12.31 -11.16
N TYR A 12 2.11 12.75 -11.30
CA TYR A 12 1.67 14.04 -10.77
C TYR A 12 1.51 14.02 -9.25
N CYS A 13 2.41 14.72 -8.55
CA CYS A 13 2.48 14.73 -7.08
C CYS A 13 1.15 15.08 -6.38
N LYS A 14 0.35 16.00 -6.95
CA LYS A 14 -0.95 16.39 -6.40
C LYS A 14 -1.96 15.24 -6.45
N VAL A 15 -2.08 14.58 -7.60
CA VAL A 15 -2.97 13.42 -7.80
C VAL A 15 -2.59 12.29 -6.86
N ARG A 16 -1.28 12.02 -6.76
CA ARG A 16 -0.72 11.00 -5.87
C ARG A 16 -1.01 11.28 -4.40
N ARG A 17 -0.83 12.52 -3.93
CA ARG A 17 -1.14 12.91 -2.54
C ARG A 17 -2.61 12.74 -2.19
N ASP A 18 -3.50 13.15 -3.09
CA ASP A 18 -4.94 12.99 -2.86
C ASP A 18 -5.31 11.50 -2.84
N ALA A 19 -4.78 10.71 -3.79
CA ALA A 19 -4.98 9.27 -3.85
C ALA A 19 -4.45 8.53 -2.61
N GLN A 20 -3.29 8.93 -2.06
CA GLN A 20 -2.75 8.43 -0.79
C GLN A 20 -3.76 8.57 0.36
N GLY A 21 -4.31 9.78 0.55
CA GLY A 21 -5.28 10.04 1.61
C GLY A 21 -6.50 9.12 1.52
N TYR A 22 -7.06 8.97 0.31
CA TYR A 22 -8.19 8.06 0.08
C TYR A 22 -7.80 6.59 0.25
N LEU A 23 -6.64 6.18 -0.25
CA LEU A 23 -6.19 4.78 -0.18
C LEU A 23 -5.95 4.37 1.26
N PHE A 24 -5.24 5.17 2.05
CA PHE A 24 -5.03 4.91 3.47
C PHE A 24 -6.34 4.91 4.26
N SER A 25 -7.30 5.77 3.91
CA SER A 25 -8.63 5.76 4.55
C SER A 25 -9.37 4.43 4.30
N VAL A 26 -9.28 3.91 3.07
CA VAL A 26 -9.87 2.61 2.70
C VAL A 26 -9.15 1.46 3.41
N LEU A 27 -7.81 1.46 3.42
CA LEU A 27 -6.99 0.43 4.07
C LEU A 27 -7.15 0.40 5.60
N ASN A 28 -7.46 1.55 6.19
CA ASN A 28 -7.82 1.66 7.60
C ASN A 28 -9.19 1.06 7.88
N ARG A 29 -10.19 1.38 7.05
CA ARG A 29 -11.60 1.03 7.28
C ARG A 29 -11.93 -0.43 6.98
N TYR A 30 -11.33 -1.01 5.94
CA TYR A 30 -11.68 -2.36 5.48
C TYR A 30 -10.57 -3.35 5.84
N LEU A 31 -10.86 -4.30 6.73
CA LEU A 31 -9.93 -5.38 7.06
C LEU A 31 -9.59 -6.20 5.80
N LEU A 32 -8.34 -6.68 5.70
CA LEU A 32 -7.80 -7.45 4.57
C LEU A 32 -7.79 -6.74 3.20
N SER A 33 -8.27 -5.50 3.09
CA SER A 33 -8.29 -4.75 1.83
C SER A 33 -6.90 -4.59 1.19
N TYR A 34 -5.84 -4.57 2.00
CA TYR A 34 -4.46 -4.52 1.55
C TYR A 34 -4.06 -5.70 0.64
N ARG A 35 -4.72 -6.86 0.77
CA ARG A 35 -4.48 -8.03 -0.10
C ARG A 35 -4.78 -7.76 -1.56
N VAL A 36 -5.63 -6.77 -1.86
CA VAL A 36 -5.97 -6.40 -3.24
C VAL A 36 -4.84 -5.62 -3.92
N ILE A 37 -3.96 -4.97 -3.15
CA ILE A 37 -2.89 -4.12 -3.68
C ILE A 37 -1.49 -4.71 -3.45
N ILE A 38 -1.35 -5.70 -2.55
CA ILE A 38 -0.04 -6.27 -2.19
C ILE A 38 0.68 -6.90 -3.39
N ASP A 39 -0.03 -7.66 -4.22
CA ASP A 39 0.57 -8.31 -5.38
C ASP A 39 1.11 -7.27 -6.37
N ARG A 40 0.39 -6.16 -6.54
CA ARG A 40 0.82 -5.07 -7.41
C ARG A 40 2.00 -4.29 -6.83
N ILE A 41 2.05 -4.14 -5.50
CA ILE A 41 3.21 -3.55 -4.80
C ILE A 41 4.44 -4.43 -5.02
N ILE A 42 4.31 -5.76 -4.84
CA ILE A 42 5.41 -6.70 -5.04
C ILE A 42 5.91 -6.66 -6.49
N GLU A 43 4.99 -6.64 -7.46
CA GLU A 43 5.33 -6.53 -8.88
C GLU A 43 6.17 -5.28 -9.16
N LEU A 44 5.73 -4.11 -8.67
CA LEU A 44 6.44 -2.83 -8.86
C LEU A 44 7.82 -2.79 -8.19
N LEU A 45 7.95 -3.43 -7.03
CA LEU A 45 9.24 -3.52 -6.32
C LEU A 45 10.20 -4.49 -7.02
N ASN A 46 9.68 -5.55 -7.65
CA ASN A 46 10.48 -6.50 -8.43
C ASN A 46 10.86 -5.98 -9.81
N SER A 47 10.08 -5.06 -10.38
CA SER A 47 10.37 -4.39 -11.66
C SER A 47 11.19 -3.10 -11.47
N SER A 48 12.14 -3.09 -10.52
CA SER A 48 12.84 -1.87 -10.08
C SER A 48 13.63 -1.17 -11.18
N ASP A 49 13.99 -1.87 -12.25
CA ASP A 49 14.70 -1.31 -13.41
C ASP A 49 13.78 -0.48 -14.33
N GLU A 50 12.47 -0.70 -14.25
CA GLU A 50 11.46 -0.01 -15.07
C GLU A 50 10.61 0.99 -14.27
N ALA A 51 10.56 0.83 -12.94
CA ALA A 51 9.78 1.69 -12.04
C ALA A 51 10.54 2.97 -11.69
N ASP A 52 9.83 4.10 -11.67
CA ASP A 52 10.38 5.37 -11.18
C ASP A 52 10.73 5.25 -9.69
N HIS A 53 11.86 5.82 -9.26
CA HIS A 53 12.25 5.87 -7.84
C HIS A 53 11.14 6.44 -6.96
N ASP A 54 10.38 7.38 -7.50
CA ASP A 54 9.21 7.96 -6.88
C ASP A 54 8.12 6.90 -6.61
N GLN A 55 7.88 5.97 -7.53
CA GLN A 55 6.89 4.91 -7.37
C GLN A 55 7.35 3.84 -6.37
N ILE A 56 8.64 3.48 -6.44
CA ILE A 56 9.26 2.54 -5.48
C ILE A 56 9.17 3.11 -4.06
N LYS A 57 9.53 4.39 -3.88
CA LYS A 57 9.40 5.09 -2.61
C LYS A 57 7.98 4.99 -2.08
N GLU A 58 6.98 5.30 -2.89
CA GLU A 58 5.58 5.28 -2.47
C GLU A 58 5.09 3.89 -2.08
N CYS A 59 5.52 2.85 -2.80
CA CYS A 59 5.24 1.46 -2.44
C CYS A 59 5.82 1.11 -1.05
N LEU A 60 7.07 1.53 -0.77
CA LEU A 60 7.69 1.34 0.54
C LEU A 60 6.96 2.12 1.64
N TYR A 61 6.54 3.35 1.38
CA TYR A 61 5.72 4.13 2.33
C TYR A 61 4.37 3.48 2.62
N THR A 62 3.80 2.72 1.66
CA THR A 62 2.57 1.96 1.90
C THR A 62 2.81 0.73 2.78
N LEU A 63 3.95 0.06 2.58
CA LEU A 63 4.36 -1.09 3.41
C LEU A 63 4.66 -0.69 4.85
N LEU A 64 5.52 0.32 5.03
CA LEU A 64 5.84 0.90 6.33
C LEU A 64 4.61 1.55 6.95
N GLY A 65 3.80 2.22 6.13
CA GLY A 65 2.66 2.98 6.57
C GLY A 65 3.02 4.33 7.19
N ASN A 66 2.08 4.91 7.93
CA ASN A 66 2.28 6.11 8.74
C ASN A 66 2.10 5.78 10.23
N HIS A 67 2.25 6.76 11.12
CA HIS A 67 2.09 6.58 12.57
C HIS A 67 0.74 6.00 13.01
N SER A 68 -0.30 6.00 12.16
CA SER A 68 -1.63 5.48 12.50
C SER A 68 -2.00 4.18 11.78
N TRP A 69 -1.21 3.74 10.79
CA TRP A 69 -1.52 2.56 10.00
C TRP A 69 -0.27 2.04 9.31
N SER A 70 0.10 0.78 9.60
CA SER A 70 1.12 0.02 8.86
C SER A 70 0.53 -1.24 8.25
N MET A 71 0.85 -1.50 6.99
CA MET A 71 0.43 -2.75 6.33
C MET A 71 1.11 -3.96 6.98
N ILE A 72 2.39 -3.80 7.37
CA ILE A 72 3.18 -4.85 8.04
C ILE A 72 2.54 -5.20 9.38
N GLU A 73 2.25 -4.21 10.24
CA GLU A 73 1.63 -4.45 11.55
C GLU A 73 0.26 -5.12 11.42
N LYS A 74 -0.59 -4.68 10.47
CA LYS A 74 -1.89 -5.34 10.24
C LYS A 74 -1.73 -6.79 9.79
N SER A 75 -0.76 -7.06 8.91
CA SER A 75 -0.52 -8.42 8.43
C SER A 75 -0.01 -9.34 9.54
N ASP A 76 0.84 -8.83 10.44
CA ASP A 76 1.35 -9.57 11.59
C ASP A 76 0.23 -9.85 12.61
N GLN A 77 -0.59 -8.84 12.94
CA GLN A 77 -1.76 -9.02 13.82
C GLN A 77 -2.67 -10.16 13.33
N ILE A 78 -3.00 -10.16 12.03
CA ILE A 78 -3.86 -11.20 11.45
C ILE A 78 -3.18 -12.58 11.51
N TRP A 79 -1.86 -12.65 11.25
CA TRP A 79 -1.12 -13.90 11.32
C TRP A 79 -1.13 -14.48 12.74
N GLN A 80 -0.96 -13.64 13.76
CA GLN A 80 -1.06 -14.01 15.17
C GLN A 80 -2.47 -14.49 15.56
N GLU A 81 -3.52 -13.82 15.07
CA GLU A 81 -4.91 -14.23 15.31
C GLU A 81 -5.25 -15.60 14.68
N GLN A 82 -4.59 -15.98 13.58
CA GLN A 82 -4.82 -17.25 12.90
C GLN A 82 -4.04 -18.44 13.50
N HIS A 83 -2.93 -18.19 14.21
CA HIS A 83 -2.04 -19.24 14.74
C HIS A 83 -2.08 -19.37 16.27
N ASN A 84 -2.83 -18.52 16.97
CA ASN A 84 -3.10 -18.63 18.41
C ASN A 84 -4.48 -19.25 18.73
N VAL A 85 -4.99 -20.13 17.86
CA VAL A 85 -6.18 -20.97 18.10
C VAL A 85 -5.77 -22.43 18.18
#